data_AF-A0A660QGZ5-F1
#
_entry.id   AF-A0A660QGZ5-F1
#
_cell.length_a   1.000
_cell.length_b   1.000
_cell.length_c   1.000
_cell.angle_alpha   90.00
_cell.angle_beta   90.00
_cell.angle_gamma   90.00
#
_symmetry.space_group_name_H-M   'P 1'
#
loop_
_entity.id
_entity.type
_entity.pdbx_description
1 polymer ?
#
loop_
_entity_poly.entity_id
_entity_poly.type
_entity_poly.pdbx_seq_one_letter_code
_entity_poly.pdbx_strand_id
1 'polypeptide(L)'
;MFKKIGPNDWLIEREIEKLSTLDKKITIDDVESFVFNHCKTRIDELCFSISEVRFSKTWEVLSQLLSYEDPVVITASIAKHFVDLFKVVAFVEAKKSYSWPYISKLSKELQVPSVRLARFLGFKFKGQKHNPFNHTAKYSLPLLEKILKILQELDREIKIQKVQSFTLLSHIVKIKKVLEADEA
;
A
#
# COMPACT_ATOMS: atom_id res chain seq x y z
N MET A 1 19.25 10.42 2.18
CA MET A 1 19.09 9.97 0.78
C MET A 1 18.39 8.61 0.67
N PHE A 2 19.02 7.48 1.02
CA PHE A 2 18.39 6.14 0.93
C PHE A 2 17.03 6.00 1.64
N LYS A 3 16.83 6.69 2.78
CA LYS A 3 15.54 6.71 3.49
C LYS A 3 14.39 7.36 2.70
N LYS A 4 14.69 8.25 1.74
CA LYS A 4 13.70 8.95 0.92
C LYS A 4 13.51 8.29 -0.45
N ILE A 5 14.56 7.68 -0.99
CA ILE A 5 14.56 7.17 -2.38
C ILE A 5 14.37 5.65 -2.44
N GLY A 6 14.78 4.92 -1.40
CA GLY A 6 14.89 3.46 -1.46
C GLY A 6 16.10 3.00 -2.29
N PRO A 7 16.20 1.71 -2.64
CA PRO A 7 17.35 1.12 -3.32
C PRO A 7 17.30 1.28 -4.86
N ASN A 8 16.70 2.36 -5.38
CA ASN A 8 16.61 2.59 -6.82
C ASN A 8 17.77 3.46 -7.28
N ASP A 9 18.80 2.83 -7.85
CA ASP A 9 20.06 3.47 -8.23
C ASP A 9 19.87 4.64 -9.21
N TRP A 10 18.96 4.50 -10.18
CA TRP A 10 18.66 5.56 -11.14
C TRP A 10 18.05 6.80 -10.49
N LEU A 11 17.15 6.60 -9.51
CA LEU A 11 16.58 7.72 -8.76
C LEU A 11 17.62 8.35 -7.83
N ILE A 12 18.51 7.56 -7.24
CA ILE A 12 19.59 8.06 -6.38
C ILE A 12 20.52 8.97 -7.20
N GLU A 13 20.97 8.48 -8.37
CA GLU A 13 21.82 9.23 -9.29
C GLU A 13 21.20 10.58 -9.67
N ARG A 14 19.94 10.58 -10.10
CA ARG A 14 19.23 11.81 -10.50
C ARG A 14 19.09 12.83 -9.36
N GLU A 15 18.85 12.37 -8.14
CA GLU A 15 18.77 13.26 -6.97
C GLU A 15 20.16 13.77 -6.54
N ILE A 16 21.23 13.00 -6.75
CA ILE A 16 22.62 13.45 -6.57
C ILE A 16 22.98 14.52 -7.61
N GLU A 17 22.66 14.31 -8.88
CA GLU A 17 22.88 15.30 -9.94
C GLU A 17 22.19 16.62 -9.61
N LYS A 18 20.92 16.57 -9.19
CA LYS A 18 20.19 17.76 -8.75
C LYS A 18 20.90 18.48 -7.59
N LEU A 19 21.32 17.74 -6.57
CA LEU A 19 22.05 18.34 -5.44
C LEU A 19 23.39 18.93 -5.85
N SER A 20 24.09 18.33 -6.81
CA SER A 20 25.39 18.80 -7.29
C SER A 20 25.34 20.20 -7.91
N THR A 21 24.16 20.66 -8.35
CA THR A 21 23.96 22.01 -8.88
C THR A 21 24.02 23.12 -7.83
N LEU A 22 23.99 22.79 -6.52
CA LEU A 22 23.91 23.78 -5.44
C LEU A 22 25.24 24.51 -5.15
N ASP A 23 26.30 24.24 -5.92
CA ASP A 23 27.66 24.82 -5.83
C ASP A 23 28.15 25.06 -4.38
N LYS A 24 27.87 24.09 -3.52
CA LYS A 24 28.22 24.10 -2.10
C LYS A 24 28.40 22.69 -1.58
N LYS A 25 28.99 22.57 -0.40
CA LYS A 25 29.05 21.30 0.32
C LYS A 25 27.65 20.92 0.78
N ILE A 26 27.14 19.79 0.29
CA ILE A 26 25.80 19.29 0.59
C ILE A 26 25.70 18.87 2.06
N THR A 27 24.71 19.42 2.75
CA THR A 27 24.41 19.10 4.15
C THR A 27 23.19 18.18 4.27
N ILE A 28 22.90 17.70 5.49
CA ILE A 28 21.70 16.89 5.76
C ILE A 28 20.43 17.72 5.51
N ASP A 29 20.45 19.01 5.87
CA ASP A 29 19.30 19.91 5.69
C ASP A 29 18.98 20.16 4.21
N ASP A 30 20.02 20.20 3.36
CA ASP A 30 19.85 20.27 1.91
C ASP A 30 19.19 19.00 1.37
N VAL A 31 19.61 17.82 1.85
CA VAL A 31 18.99 16.55 1.46
C VAL A 31 17.53 16.50 1.92
N GLU A 32 17.21 17.00 3.11
CA GLU A 32 15.84 17.01 3.60
C GLU A 32 14.94 17.96 2.78
N SER A 33 15.50 19.10 2.36
CA SER A 33 14.76 20.16 1.67
C SER A 33 14.62 19.93 0.16
N PHE A 34 15.67 19.44 -0.51
CA PHE A 34 15.72 19.34 -1.97
C PHE A 34 15.42 17.95 -2.52
N VAL A 35 15.63 16.87 -1.76
CA VAL A 35 15.41 15.50 -2.26
C VAL A 35 13.96 15.09 -2.14
N PHE A 36 13.37 14.67 -3.25
CA PHE A 36 12.00 14.19 -3.28
C PHE A 36 11.88 12.81 -2.60
N ASN A 37 10.77 12.58 -1.90
CA ASN A 37 10.51 11.32 -1.21
C ASN A 37 9.84 10.31 -2.16
N HIS A 38 10.65 9.51 -2.85
CA HIS A 38 10.21 8.47 -3.78
C HIS A 38 9.79 7.15 -3.12
N CYS A 39 9.57 7.11 -1.79
CA CYS A 39 9.29 5.86 -1.08
C CYS A 39 7.95 5.22 -1.49
N LYS A 40 7.96 4.37 -2.52
CA LYS A 40 6.89 3.40 -2.88
C LYS A 40 6.43 2.56 -1.69
N THR A 41 7.32 2.33 -0.72
CA THR A 41 7.02 1.64 0.54
C THR A 41 5.84 2.26 1.28
N ARG A 42 5.63 3.57 1.18
CA ARG A 42 4.53 4.27 1.89
C ARG A 42 3.17 3.98 1.26
N ILE A 43 3.08 3.84 -0.05
CA ILE A 43 1.84 3.43 -0.73
C ILE A 43 1.48 2.00 -0.36
N ASP A 44 2.44 1.07 -0.39
CA ASP A 44 2.21 -0.31 0.06
C ASP A 44 1.82 -0.35 1.55
N GLU A 45 2.48 0.46 2.38
CA GLU A 45 2.14 0.59 3.80
C GLU A 45 0.71 1.10 4.02
N LEU A 46 0.26 2.11 3.26
CA LEU A 46 -1.12 2.58 3.27
C LEU A 46 -2.10 1.48 2.87
N CYS A 47 -1.83 0.78 1.77
CA CYS A 47 -2.71 -0.27 1.27
C CYS A 47 -2.89 -1.38 2.32
N PHE A 48 -1.80 -1.82 2.94
CA PHE A 48 -1.86 -2.80 4.00
C PHE A 48 -2.41 -2.26 5.32
N SER A 49 -2.21 -0.99 5.69
CA SER A 49 -2.84 -0.46 6.90
C SER A 49 -4.36 -0.42 6.78
N ILE A 50 -4.90 -0.18 5.57
CA ILE A 50 -6.33 -0.28 5.28
C ILE A 50 -6.78 -1.75 5.39
N SER A 51 -6.11 -2.68 4.69
CA SER A 51 -6.54 -4.09 4.67
C SER A 51 -6.27 -4.86 5.98
N GLU A 52 -5.41 -4.33 6.85
CA GLU A 52 -5.17 -4.88 8.19
C GLU A 52 -5.99 -4.14 9.26
N VAL A 53 -6.94 -3.27 8.86
CA VAL A 53 -7.86 -2.53 9.74
C VAL A 53 -7.14 -1.59 10.73
N ARG A 54 -5.92 -1.14 10.39
CA ARG A 54 -5.08 -0.25 11.22
C ARG A 54 -5.31 1.21 10.87
N PHE A 55 -6.54 1.71 11.04
CA PHE A 55 -6.94 3.03 10.57
C PHE A 55 -6.18 4.22 11.19
N SER A 56 -5.72 4.11 12.44
CA SER A 56 -4.82 5.13 13.02
C SER A 56 -3.56 5.31 12.16
N LYS A 57 -2.94 4.21 11.71
CA LYS A 57 -1.78 4.24 10.81
C LYS A 57 -2.15 4.67 9.39
N THR A 58 -3.33 4.26 8.90
CA THR A 58 -3.85 4.69 7.59
C THR A 58 -3.89 6.21 7.48
N TRP A 59 -4.43 6.91 8.46
CA TRP A 59 -4.53 8.38 8.42
C TRP A 59 -3.17 9.06 8.49
N GLU A 60 -2.27 8.54 9.32
CA GLU A 60 -0.89 9.03 9.41
C GLU A 60 -0.19 8.93 8.06
N VAL A 61 -0.22 7.76 7.42
CA VAL A 61 0.48 7.52 6.14
C VAL A 61 -0.20 8.27 4.99
N LEU A 62 -1.53 8.33 4.97
CA LEU A 62 -2.29 9.03 3.94
C LEU A 62 -2.04 10.54 3.97
N SER A 63 -2.02 11.17 5.16
CA SER A 63 -1.73 12.61 5.28
C SER A 63 -0.36 12.97 4.72
N GLN A 64 0.62 12.09 4.91
CA GLN A 64 1.95 12.25 4.34
C GLN A 64 1.93 12.04 2.83
N LEU A 65 1.28 10.99 2.32
CA LEU A 65 1.20 10.72 0.87
C LEU A 65 0.55 11.87 0.10
N LEU A 66 -0.53 12.45 0.63
CA LEU A 66 -1.24 13.55 -0.01
C LEU A 66 -0.41 14.84 -0.16
N SER A 67 0.76 14.97 0.48
CA SER A 67 1.63 16.14 0.30
C SER A 67 2.55 16.03 -0.92
N TYR A 68 2.69 14.85 -1.53
CA TYR A 68 3.61 14.63 -2.65
C TYR A 68 3.12 13.66 -3.73
N GLU A 69 2.06 12.88 -3.49
CA GLU A 69 1.45 11.98 -4.47
C GLU A 69 0.08 12.47 -4.93
N ASP A 70 -0.22 12.22 -6.20
CA ASP A 70 -1.53 12.50 -6.77
C ASP A 70 -2.58 11.52 -6.19
N PRO A 71 -3.74 12.00 -5.70
CA PRO A 71 -4.83 11.15 -5.23
C PRO A 71 -5.26 10.05 -6.22
N VAL A 72 -5.12 10.28 -7.53
CA VAL A 72 -5.38 9.29 -8.58
C VAL A 72 -4.42 8.10 -8.45
N VAL A 73 -3.14 8.35 -8.21
CA VAL A 73 -2.11 7.31 -8.06
C VAL A 73 -2.34 6.49 -6.79
N ILE A 74 -2.68 7.17 -5.69
CA ILE A 74 -3.02 6.53 -4.42
C ILE A 74 -4.23 5.60 -4.61
N THR A 75 -5.27 6.11 -5.28
CA THR A 75 -6.51 5.37 -5.55
C THR A 75 -6.26 4.13 -6.40
N ALA A 76 -5.53 4.27 -7.51
CA ALA A 76 -5.17 3.15 -8.38
C ALA A 76 -4.39 2.07 -7.60
N SER A 77 -3.51 2.48 -6.69
CA SER A 77 -2.72 1.57 -5.86
C SER A 77 -3.59 0.80 -4.86
N ILE A 78 -4.52 1.48 -4.17
CA ILE A 78 -5.48 0.84 -3.26
C ILE A 78 -6.37 -0.14 -4.03
N ALA A 79 -6.90 0.26 -5.19
CA ALA A 79 -7.71 -0.60 -6.05
C ALA A 79 -6.93 -1.86 -6.46
N LYS A 80 -5.69 -1.70 -6.94
CA LYS A 80 -4.84 -2.83 -7.31
C LYS A 80 -4.56 -3.76 -6.13
N HIS A 81 -4.35 -3.21 -4.93
CA HIS A 81 -4.15 -4.00 -3.72
C HIS A 81 -5.36 -4.89 -3.38
N PHE A 82 -6.57 -4.34 -3.42
CA PHE A 82 -7.78 -5.12 -3.15
C PHE A 82 -8.12 -6.11 -4.28
N VAL A 83 -7.78 -5.81 -5.53
CA VAL A 83 -7.86 -6.78 -6.63
C VAL A 83 -6.89 -7.95 -6.42
N ASP A 84 -5.66 -7.66 -5.99
CA ASP A 84 -4.68 -8.72 -5.67
C ASP A 84 -5.17 -9.56 -4.48
N LEU A 85 -5.70 -8.92 -3.44
CA LEU A 85 -6.29 -9.63 -2.31
C LEU A 85 -7.48 -10.50 -2.73
N PHE A 86 -8.36 -10.01 -3.61
CA PHE A 86 -9.46 -10.81 -4.18
C PHE A 86 -8.95 -12.07 -4.87
N LYS A 87 -7.93 -11.95 -5.73
CA LYS A 87 -7.31 -13.12 -6.37
C LYS A 87 -6.77 -14.10 -5.34
N VAL A 88 -6.08 -13.61 -4.31
CA VAL A 88 -5.52 -14.45 -3.26
C VAL A 88 -6.63 -15.20 -2.52
N VAL A 89 -7.69 -14.52 -2.09
CA VAL A 89 -8.81 -15.15 -1.35
C VAL A 89 -9.61 -16.10 -2.24
N ALA A 90 -9.74 -15.82 -3.53
CA ALA A 90 -10.48 -16.68 -4.46
C ALA A 90 -9.75 -17.99 -4.80
N PHE A 91 -8.42 -17.95 -4.91
CA PHE A 91 -7.62 -19.08 -5.41
C PHE A 91 -6.77 -19.78 -4.35
N VAL A 92 -6.56 -19.19 -3.18
CA VAL A 92 -5.74 -19.78 -2.12
C VAL A 92 -6.63 -20.35 -1.02
N GLU A 93 -6.49 -21.65 -0.79
CA GLU A 93 -7.11 -22.34 0.34
C GLU A 93 -6.65 -21.73 1.68
N ALA A 94 -7.61 -21.32 2.51
CA ALA A 94 -7.33 -20.69 3.80
C ALA A 94 -6.63 -21.66 4.77
N LYS A 95 -5.40 -21.31 5.17
CA LYS A 95 -4.59 -22.07 6.14
C LYS A 95 -4.13 -21.18 7.27
N LYS A 96 -3.89 -21.78 8.44
CA LYS A 96 -3.32 -21.08 9.61
C LYS A 96 -1.89 -20.59 9.35
N SER A 97 -1.12 -21.31 8.53
CA SER A 97 0.24 -20.96 8.17
C SER A 97 0.59 -21.49 6.79
N TYR A 98 1.53 -20.83 6.12
CA TYR A 98 1.99 -21.16 4.78
C TYR A 98 3.51 -21.28 4.77
N SER A 99 4.04 -22.20 3.97
CA SER A 99 5.49 -22.37 3.81
C SER A 99 6.04 -21.45 2.72
N TRP A 100 7.29 -21.01 2.83
CA TRP A 100 7.92 -20.17 1.81
C TRP A 100 7.96 -20.80 0.41
N PRO A 101 8.23 -22.11 0.23
CA PRO A 101 8.16 -22.75 -1.10
C PRO A 101 6.76 -22.66 -1.71
N TYR A 102 5.71 -22.82 -0.89
CA TYR A 102 4.32 -22.69 -1.33
C TYR A 102 4.01 -21.27 -1.79
N ILE A 103 4.40 -20.26 -1.00
CA ILE A 103 4.24 -18.84 -1.33
C ILE A 103 4.99 -18.49 -2.63
N SER A 104 6.21 -18.99 -2.79
CA SER A 104 7.05 -18.73 -3.96
C SER A 104 6.45 -19.29 -5.24
N LYS A 105 5.81 -20.46 -5.16
CA LYS A 105 5.08 -21.07 -6.29
C LYS A 105 3.84 -20.25 -6.65
N LEU A 106 2.97 -19.98 -5.66
CA LEU A 106 1.75 -19.19 -5.86
C LEU A 106 2.02 -17.79 -6.40
N SER A 107 3.12 -17.16 -5.98
CA SER A 107 3.52 -15.83 -6.45
C SER A 107 3.65 -15.77 -7.97
N LYS A 108 4.16 -16.84 -8.59
CA LYS A 108 4.29 -16.95 -10.05
C LYS A 108 2.94 -17.19 -10.73
N GLU A 109 2.10 -18.04 -10.13
CA GLU A 109 0.78 -18.40 -10.66
C GLU A 109 -0.19 -17.22 -10.62
N LEU A 110 -0.22 -16.48 -9.50
CA LEU A 110 -1.11 -15.33 -9.31
C LEU A 110 -0.54 -14.02 -9.87
N GLN A 111 0.72 -14.02 -10.33
CA GLN A 111 1.47 -12.83 -10.74
C GLN A 111 1.47 -11.71 -9.67
N VAL A 112 1.55 -12.11 -8.40
CA VAL A 112 1.64 -11.20 -7.25
C VAL A 112 3.05 -11.30 -6.68
N PRO A 113 3.76 -10.19 -6.40
CA PRO A 113 5.10 -10.22 -5.82
C PRO A 113 5.16 -11.05 -4.53
N SER A 114 6.19 -11.90 -4.39
CA SER A 114 6.23 -12.91 -3.32
C SER A 114 6.18 -12.31 -1.91
N VAL A 115 6.80 -11.15 -1.71
CA VAL A 115 6.77 -10.42 -0.43
C VAL A 115 5.37 -9.91 -0.10
N ARG A 116 4.64 -9.40 -1.10
CA ARG A 116 3.26 -8.93 -0.94
C ARG A 116 2.32 -10.11 -0.66
N LEU A 117 2.48 -11.20 -1.39
CA LEU A 117 1.72 -12.43 -1.17
C LEU A 117 2.00 -13.01 0.23
N ALA A 118 3.26 -13.06 0.66
CA ALA A 118 3.63 -13.50 2.00
C ALA A 118 2.92 -12.67 3.09
N ARG A 119 2.81 -11.35 2.89
CA ARG A 119 2.10 -10.48 3.82
C ARG A 119 0.58 -10.72 3.83
N PHE A 120 -0.05 -10.91 2.66
CA PHE A 120 -1.46 -11.29 2.60
C PHE A 120 -1.77 -12.59 3.35
N LEU A 121 -0.89 -13.57 3.21
CA LEU A 121 -1.02 -14.89 3.82
C LEU A 121 -0.62 -14.93 5.31
N GLY A 122 -0.21 -13.80 5.88
CA GLY A 122 0.22 -13.75 7.27
C GLY A 122 1.51 -14.54 7.52
N PHE A 123 2.44 -14.58 6.57
CA PHE A 123 3.73 -15.25 6.75
C PHE A 123 4.62 -14.43 7.69
N LYS A 124 5.15 -15.07 8.73
CA LYS A 124 6.04 -14.44 9.71
C LYS A 124 7.49 -14.59 9.27
N PHE A 125 8.14 -13.47 8.93
CA PHE A 125 9.56 -13.48 8.64
C PHE A 125 10.39 -13.63 9.92
N LYS A 126 11.58 -14.24 9.80
CA LYS A 126 12.53 -14.36 10.93
C LYS A 126 12.88 -12.96 11.45
N GLY A 127 12.74 -12.75 12.76
CA GLY A 127 13.00 -11.46 13.42
C GLY A 127 11.80 -10.52 13.55
N GLN A 128 10.64 -10.88 13.00
CA GLN A 128 9.43 -10.06 13.12
C GLN A 128 8.78 -10.24 14.51
N LYS A 129 8.68 -9.14 15.28
CA LYS A 129 8.11 -9.16 16.64
C LYS A 129 6.57 -9.26 16.63
N HIS A 130 5.91 -8.64 15.66
CA HIS A 130 4.46 -8.63 15.55
C HIS A 130 3.93 -9.89 14.89
N ASN A 131 2.73 -10.32 15.30
CA ASN A 131 2.00 -11.38 14.62
C ASN A 131 1.40 -10.82 13.32
N PRO A 132 1.71 -11.44 12.18
CA PRO A 132 1.23 -10.98 10.89
C PRO A 132 -0.27 -11.24 10.72
N PHE A 133 -0.95 -10.35 10.01
CA PHE A 133 -2.38 -10.44 9.75
C PHE A 133 -2.63 -11.37 8.55
N ASN A 134 -3.34 -12.49 8.78
CA ASN A 134 -3.70 -13.41 7.73
C ASN A 134 -5.02 -12.99 7.08
N HIS A 135 -4.92 -12.39 5.89
CA HIS A 135 -6.08 -11.86 5.17
C HIS A 135 -7.00 -12.99 4.68
N THR A 136 -6.46 -14.16 4.32
CA THR A 136 -7.29 -15.31 3.87
C THR A 136 -8.19 -15.88 4.97
N ALA A 137 -7.86 -15.63 6.23
CA ALA A 137 -8.68 -16.03 7.37
C ALA A 137 -9.70 -14.95 7.79
N LYS A 138 -9.58 -13.73 7.28
CA LYS A 138 -10.33 -12.55 7.72
C LYS A 138 -11.25 -11.98 6.65
N TYR A 139 -10.93 -12.21 5.38
CA TYR A 139 -11.69 -11.70 4.25
C TYR A 139 -12.50 -12.80 3.58
N SER A 140 -13.75 -12.50 3.28
CA SER A 140 -14.62 -13.29 2.42
C SER A 140 -14.75 -12.65 1.03
N LEU A 141 -15.11 -13.42 0.01
CA LEU A 141 -15.37 -12.88 -1.33
C LEU A 141 -16.49 -11.84 -1.33
N PRO A 142 -17.64 -12.04 -0.64
CA PRO A 142 -18.68 -11.02 -0.57
C PRO A 142 -18.23 -9.70 0.07
N LEU A 143 -17.36 -9.75 1.09
CA LEU A 143 -16.79 -8.56 1.70
C LEU A 143 -15.89 -7.80 0.70
N LEU A 144 -15.02 -8.52 0.00
CA LEU A 144 -14.12 -7.93 -0.99
C LEU A 144 -14.88 -7.32 -2.16
N GLU A 145 -15.97 -7.94 -2.62
CA GLU A 145 -16.83 -7.37 -3.65
C GLU A 145 -17.45 -6.03 -3.22
N LYS A 146 -17.91 -5.90 -1.97
CA LYS A 146 -18.42 -4.62 -1.44
C LYS A 146 -17.32 -3.55 -1.47
N ILE A 147 -16.11 -3.89 -1.06
CA ILE A 147 -14.97 -2.95 -1.05
C ILE A 147 -14.58 -2.56 -2.48
N LEU A 148 -14.53 -3.50 -3.42
CA LEU A 148 -14.21 -3.24 -4.82
C LEU A 148 -15.25 -2.31 -5.48
N LYS A 149 -16.54 -2.45 -5.15
CA LYS A 149 -17.58 -1.51 -5.61
C LYS A 149 -17.33 -0.09 -5.11
N ILE A 150 -16.98 0.09 -3.84
CA ILE A 150 -16.61 1.40 -3.27
C ILE A 150 -15.39 1.98 -3.99
N LEU A 151 -14.39 1.15 -4.30
CA LEU A 151 -13.18 1.59 -4.99
C LEU A 151 -13.44 1.94 -6.46
N GLN A 152 -14.38 1.27 -7.12
CA GLN A 152 -14.81 1.62 -8.47
C GLN A 152 -15.54 2.96 -8.49
N GLU A 153 -16.42 3.22 -7.52
CA GLU A 153 -17.06 4.53 -7.34
C GLU A 153 -16.02 5.62 -7.12
N LEU A 154 -15.05 5.36 -6.23
CA LEU A 154 -13.94 6.28 -5.96
C LEU A 154 -13.15 6.62 -7.23
N ASP A 155 -12.73 5.62 -8.01
CA ASP A 155 -11.97 5.82 -9.24
C ASP A 155 -12.72 6.72 -10.25
N ARG A 156 -14.04 6.51 -10.38
CA ARG A 156 -14.89 7.38 -11.21
C ARG A 156 -14.96 8.80 -10.68
N GLU A 157 -15.20 8.97 -9.38
CA GLU A 157 -15.36 10.30 -8.79
C GLU A 157 -14.06 11.11 -8.81
N ILE A 158 -12.92 10.47 -8.54
CA ILE A 158 -11.60 11.14 -8.54
C ILE A 158 -11.22 11.67 -9.93
N LYS A 159 -11.63 10.99 -10.99
CA LYS A 159 -11.39 11.43 -12.38
C LYS A 159 -12.22 12.65 -12.78
N ILE A 160 -13.31 12.93 -12.06
CA ILE A 160 -14.28 13.98 -12.42
C ILE A 160 -14.20 15.18 -11.47
N GLN A 161 -13.94 14.96 -10.18
CA GLN A 161 -14.03 15.99 -9.16
C GLN A 161 -12.79 16.89 -9.08
N LYS A 162 -13.01 18.16 -8.71
CA LYS A 162 -11.95 19.15 -8.47
C LYS A 162 -11.19 18.95 -7.15
N VAL A 163 -11.81 18.34 -6.13
CA VAL A 163 -11.23 18.17 -4.78
C VAL A 163 -11.03 16.69 -4.46
N GLN A 164 -10.06 16.08 -5.13
CA GLN A 164 -9.82 14.63 -5.11
C GLN A 164 -9.44 14.07 -3.74
N SER A 165 -8.70 14.84 -2.92
CA SER A 165 -8.25 14.39 -1.59
C SER A 165 -9.41 14.15 -0.61
N PHE A 166 -10.44 15.00 -0.64
CA PHE A 166 -11.63 14.83 0.18
C PHE A 166 -12.44 13.60 -0.27
N THR A 167 -12.58 13.42 -1.59
CA THR A 167 -13.22 12.23 -2.19
C THR A 167 -12.53 10.95 -1.73
N LEU A 168 -11.21 10.90 -1.77
CA LEU A 168 -10.42 9.77 -1.28
C LEU A 168 -10.69 9.47 0.21
N LEU A 169 -10.60 10.49 1.06
CA LEU A 169 -10.83 10.34 2.50
C LEU A 169 -12.23 9.79 2.81
N SER A 170 -13.26 10.35 2.18
CA SER A 170 -14.64 9.91 2.39
C SER A 170 -14.86 8.44 1.98
N HIS A 171 -14.22 7.97 0.91
CA HIS A 171 -14.31 6.58 0.49
C HIS A 171 -13.53 5.63 1.39
N ILE A 172 -12.36 6.03 1.90
CA ILE A 172 -11.65 5.23 2.91
C ILE A 172 -12.49 5.09 4.19
N VAL A 173 -13.26 6.13 4.57
CA VAL A 173 -14.23 6.03 5.67
C VAL A 173 -15.37 5.06 5.34
N LYS A 174 -15.89 5.03 4.10
CA LYS A 174 -16.87 4.01 3.67
C LYS A 174 -16.29 2.60 3.82
N ILE A 175 -15.05 2.37 3.35
CA ILE A 175 -14.35 1.08 3.49
C ILE A 175 -14.20 0.70 4.97
N LYS A 176 -13.78 1.65 5.82
CA LYS A 176 -13.69 1.44 7.27
C LYS A 176 -14.99 0.90 7.85
N LYS A 177 -16.12 1.55 7.57
CA LYS A 177 -17.44 1.13 8.06
C LYS A 177 -17.82 -0.28 7.59
N VAL A 178 -17.49 -0.63 6.35
CA VAL A 178 -17.75 -1.98 5.82
C VAL A 178 -16.91 -3.04 6.53
N LEU A 179 -15.65 -2.74 6.84
CA LEU A 179 -14.77 -3.65 7.56
C LEU A 179 -15.20 -3.83 9.04
N GLU A 180 -15.60 -2.74 9.71
CA GLU A 180 -16.07 -2.79 11.09
C GLU A 180 -17.42 -3.52 11.24
N ALA A 181 -18.29 -3.43 10.22
CA ALA A 181 -19.59 -4.10 10.23
C ALA A 181 -19.53 -5.61 9.96
N ASP A 182 -18.43 -6.13 9.43
CA ASP A 182 -18.22 -7.57 9.18
C ASP A 182 -17.59 -8.28 10.41
N GLU A 183 -16.97 -7.52 11.33
CA GLU A 183 -16.44 -8.04 12.59
C GLU A 183 -17.50 -8.16 13.72
N ALA A 184 -18.70 -7.59 13.52
CA ALA A 184 -19.81 -7.55 14.47
C ALA A 184 -20.84 -8.67 14.21
#